data_AF-A0A061QLK5-F1
#
_entry.id   AF-A0A061QLK5-F1
#
_cell.length_a   1.000
_cell.length_b   1.000
_cell.length_c   1.000
_cell.angle_alpha   90.00
_cell.angle_beta   90.00
_cell.angle_gamma   90.00
#
_symmetry.space_group_name_H-M   'P 1'
#
loop_
_entity.id
_entity.type
_entity.pdbx_description
1 polymer ?
#
loop_
_entity_poly.entity_id
_entity_poly.type
_entity_poly.pdbx_seq_one_letter_code
_entity_poly.pdbx_strand_id
1 'polypeptide(L)'
;MDKAEDEMTETYIKNLTIPAGFITKEDGDTLKALLSTDGKYAGFDEFKLPVTLSWEDILPRKDKVKWEFWTNSNDACGSTCDSQKSFIKDFAPVAKKLDEQDVADFEPHYLIWVCPPQYTESEQCRKQCIYNGQYCCPDPEDDMEIGYDGKDVILENLRQLCFFKMANASGTPWLWWDYVTQFGERCKMSENRYNEACADEVFQSLGGSNLKGPAGFSDGLAGLKECIGDPQSSGTNDLLEAEKEAQIGRDGVSEVSILPTIRVNGAQYRGALSTREVLRALCTGFPKDQEPDVCNNYDLTGAVNECEPGKIGDLDCRENSDGKTKCVNTFGSYYCDCDDGWVSRKQGDETICLDLNECKYLSPADLGADCECERCACHNTKGSYRCEADIPNKCSTDSPCWSDKIGGVTYSACVDLLDQYKALAVEGQADANTPLYKCECPMCFI
;
A
#
# COMPACT_ATOMS: atom_id res chain seq x y z
N MET A 1 -7.79 -8.92 -10.36
CA MET A 1 -8.44 -8.40 -11.58
C MET A 1 -9.04 -9.60 -12.30
N ASP A 2 -10.37 -9.67 -12.43
CA ASP A 2 -11.02 -10.79 -13.10
C ASP A 2 -10.60 -10.78 -14.56
N LYS A 3 -9.78 -11.76 -14.96
CA LYS A 3 -9.47 -11.98 -16.36
C LYS A 3 -10.74 -12.59 -16.96
N ALA A 4 -11.25 -11.97 -18.00
CA ALA A 4 -12.49 -12.42 -18.59
C ALA A 4 -12.34 -13.84 -19.16
N GLU A 5 -13.36 -14.65 -18.97
CA GLU A 5 -13.39 -16.07 -19.34
C GLU A 5 -13.42 -16.31 -20.86
N ASP A 6 -13.55 -15.26 -21.69
CA ASP A 6 -13.53 -15.35 -23.16
C ASP A 6 -12.73 -14.25 -23.87
N GLU A 7 -12.20 -14.59 -25.07
CA GLU A 7 -11.38 -13.71 -25.93
C GLU A 7 -12.10 -12.41 -26.34
N MET A 8 -13.43 -12.44 -26.45
CA MET A 8 -14.20 -11.25 -26.83
C MET A 8 -14.21 -10.21 -25.71
N THR A 9 -14.33 -10.66 -24.46
CA THR A 9 -14.34 -9.80 -23.29
C THR A 9 -12.94 -9.25 -22.99
N GLU A 10 -11.87 -10.01 -23.23
CA GLU A 10 -10.50 -9.47 -23.21
C GLU A 10 -10.30 -8.33 -24.23
N THR A 11 -10.88 -8.46 -25.42
CA THR A 11 -10.81 -7.43 -26.46
C THR A 11 -11.63 -6.18 -26.09
N TYR A 12 -12.74 -6.37 -25.39
CA TYR A 12 -13.58 -5.27 -24.90
C TYR A 12 -12.97 -4.52 -23.72
N ILE A 13 -12.37 -5.24 -22.75
CA ILE A 13 -11.66 -4.66 -21.60
C ILE A 13 -10.50 -3.78 -22.04
N LYS A 14 -9.78 -4.16 -23.11
CA LYS A 14 -8.72 -3.32 -23.71
C LYS A 14 -9.20 -1.95 -24.19
N ASN A 15 -10.51 -1.75 -24.40
CA ASN A 15 -11.11 -0.50 -24.85
C ASN A 15 -11.80 0.31 -23.72
N LEU A 16 -11.83 -0.22 -22.49
CA LEU A 16 -12.38 0.48 -21.32
C LEU A 16 -11.29 1.36 -20.69
N THR A 17 -11.40 2.68 -20.91
CA THR A 17 -10.46 3.69 -20.40
C THR A 17 -10.95 4.45 -19.17
N ILE A 18 -12.19 4.20 -18.72
CA ILE A 18 -12.78 4.94 -17.59
C ILE A 18 -12.77 4.03 -16.35
N PRO A 19 -11.92 4.31 -15.34
CA PRO A 19 -12.03 3.63 -14.06
C PRO A 19 -13.38 3.99 -13.42
N ALA A 20 -14.22 2.97 -13.20
CA ALA A 20 -15.48 3.11 -12.49
C ALA A 20 -15.37 2.38 -11.14
N GLY A 21 -15.84 3.03 -10.07
CA GLY A 21 -15.86 2.47 -8.73
C GLY A 21 -17.26 2.57 -8.12
N PHE A 22 -17.66 1.54 -7.37
CA PHE A 22 -18.87 1.59 -6.55
C PHE A 22 -18.52 2.13 -5.16
N ILE A 23 -19.37 3.00 -4.61
CA ILE A 23 -19.33 3.43 -3.21
C ILE A 23 -20.49 2.82 -2.45
N THR A 24 -20.41 2.82 -1.12
CA THR A 24 -21.53 2.33 -0.30
C THR A 24 -22.77 3.21 -0.51
N LYS A 25 -23.95 2.63 -0.28
CA LYS A 25 -25.21 3.39 -0.36
C LYS A 25 -25.24 4.55 0.64
N GLU A 26 -24.66 4.34 1.83
CA GLU A 26 -24.57 5.35 2.88
C GLU A 26 -23.74 6.57 2.44
N ASP A 27 -22.55 6.34 1.88
CA ASP A 27 -21.71 7.41 1.32
C ASP A 27 -22.42 8.10 0.16
N GLY A 28 -23.05 7.32 -0.73
CA GLY A 28 -23.79 7.86 -1.87
C GLY A 28 -24.97 8.74 -1.47
N ASP A 29 -25.72 8.39 -0.43
CA ASP A 29 -26.83 9.19 0.08
C ASP A 29 -26.32 10.44 0.82
N THR A 30 -25.16 10.37 1.49
CA THR A 30 -24.49 11.53 2.10
C THR A 30 -24.04 12.54 1.05
N LEU A 31 -23.43 12.09 -0.06
CA LEU A 31 -23.03 12.95 -1.18
C LEU A 31 -24.25 13.63 -1.81
N LYS A 32 -25.37 12.91 -2.00
CA LYS A 32 -26.62 13.49 -2.51
C LYS A 32 -27.19 14.55 -1.57
N ALA A 33 -27.11 14.34 -0.25
CA ALA A 33 -27.57 15.32 0.73
C ALA A 33 -26.75 16.62 0.67
N LEU A 34 -25.42 16.51 0.57
CA LEU A 34 -24.52 17.66 0.41
C LEU A 34 -24.74 18.42 -0.91
N LEU A 35 -25.06 17.70 -1.99
CA LEU A 35 -25.36 18.30 -3.30
C LEU A 35 -26.75 18.94 -3.39
N SER A 36 -27.71 18.54 -2.55
CA SER A 36 -29.08 19.07 -2.56
C SER A 36 -29.29 20.30 -1.67
N THR A 37 -28.29 20.67 -0.86
CA THR A 37 -28.25 21.97 -0.18
C THR A 37 -27.80 23.07 -1.14
N ASP A 38 -28.75 23.79 -1.75
CA ASP A 38 -28.57 24.96 -2.64
C ASP A 38 -27.65 26.06 -2.03
N GLY A 39 -26.32 25.91 -2.11
CA GLY A 39 -25.34 27.00 -1.97
C GLY A 39 -25.36 27.82 -0.66
N LYS A 40 -26.00 27.35 0.41
CA LYS A 40 -26.11 28.12 1.68
C LYS A 40 -24.86 28.09 2.55
N TYR A 41 -23.86 27.29 2.19
CA TYR A 41 -22.55 27.28 2.83
C TYR A 41 -21.57 28.05 1.94
N ALA A 42 -21.28 29.29 2.32
CA ALA A 42 -20.37 30.25 1.69
C ALA A 42 -20.85 30.82 0.34
N GLY A 43 -21.09 32.13 0.28
CA GLY A 43 -21.64 32.87 -0.86
C GLY A 43 -20.78 32.87 -2.13
N PHE A 44 -20.68 31.71 -2.77
CA PHE A 44 -20.09 31.48 -4.09
C PHE A 44 -21.19 30.99 -5.04
N ASP A 45 -21.20 31.50 -6.28
CA ASP A 45 -22.23 31.24 -7.30
C ASP A 45 -22.24 29.79 -7.85
N GLU A 46 -21.34 28.89 -7.39
CA GLU A 46 -21.30 27.49 -7.83
C GLU A 46 -20.63 26.60 -6.75
N PHE A 47 -21.43 25.87 -5.95
CA PHE A 47 -20.88 24.94 -4.95
C PHE A 47 -20.49 23.62 -5.64
N LYS A 48 -19.18 23.36 -5.75
CA LYS A 48 -18.64 22.06 -6.18
C LYS A 48 -18.19 21.30 -4.93
N LEU A 49 -18.71 20.09 -4.73
CA LEU A 49 -18.29 19.21 -3.64
C LEU A 49 -17.03 18.45 -4.10
N PRO A 50 -15.83 18.77 -3.57
CA PRO A 50 -14.65 17.96 -3.86
C PRO A 50 -14.80 16.60 -3.16
N VAL A 51 -14.70 15.53 -3.93
CA VAL A 51 -14.64 14.16 -3.42
C VAL A 51 -13.24 13.64 -3.72
N THR A 52 -12.47 13.38 -2.67
CA THR A 52 -11.14 12.78 -2.81
C THR A 52 -11.24 11.29 -2.51
N LEU A 53 -10.88 10.46 -3.49
CA LEU A 53 -10.68 9.04 -3.28
C LEU A 53 -9.26 8.84 -2.74
N SER A 54 -9.14 8.65 -1.43
CA SER A 54 -7.87 8.26 -0.83
C SER A 54 -7.76 6.75 -0.82
N TRP A 55 -6.73 6.25 -1.51
CA TRP A 55 -6.37 4.84 -1.57
C TRP A 55 -5.22 4.51 -0.61
N GLU A 56 -4.85 5.45 0.26
CA GLU A 56 -3.70 5.33 1.16
C GLU A 56 -3.93 4.28 2.25
N ASP A 57 -5.19 4.00 2.61
CA ASP A 57 -5.59 3.08 3.70
C ASP A 57 -6.47 1.90 3.21
N ILE A 58 -6.27 1.38 1.99
CA ILE A 58 -7.07 0.24 1.48
C ILE A 58 -6.75 -1.05 2.23
N LEU A 59 -5.48 -1.25 2.56
CA LEU A 59 -5.02 -2.45 3.24
C LEU A 59 -4.91 -2.17 4.73
N PRO A 60 -5.46 -3.03 5.60
CA PRO A 60 -5.25 -2.90 7.04
C PRO A 60 -3.76 -2.88 7.35
N ARG A 61 -3.31 -1.95 8.19
CA ARG A 61 -1.89 -1.81 8.55
C ARG A 61 -1.55 -2.54 9.86
N LYS A 62 -0.42 -3.25 9.90
CA LYS A 62 0.09 -3.97 11.07
C LYS A 62 1.61 -3.97 11.08
N ASP A 63 2.20 -4.01 12.27
CA ASP A 63 3.67 -4.09 12.45
C ASP A 63 4.26 -5.37 11.82
N LYS A 64 3.45 -6.42 11.73
CA LYS A 64 3.75 -7.65 10.99
C LYS A 64 2.63 -7.92 9.98
N VAL A 65 2.98 -7.94 8.70
CA VAL A 65 2.00 -8.14 7.63
C VAL A 65 1.69 -9.63 7.48
N LYS A 66 0.43 -10.00 7.65
CA LYS A 66 -0.04 -11.35 7.30
C LYS A 66 -0.47 -11.36 5.86
N TRP A 67 -0.03 -12.32 5.07
CA TRP A 67 -0.46 -12.41 3.70
C TRP A 67 -0.60 -13.85 3.21
N GLU A 68 -1.54 -14.03 2.30
CA GLU A 68 -1.97 -15.30 1.78
C GLU A 68 -1.79 -15.31 0.27
N PHE A 69 -1.30 -16.41 -0.29
CA PHE A 69 -1.32 -16.64 -1.73
C PHE A 69 -2.16 -17.87 -2.06
N TRP A 70 -3.33 -17.62 -2.63
CA TRP A 70 -4.26 -18.61 -3.13
C TRP A 70 -3.88 -18.97 -4.56
N THR A 71 -3.47 -20.21 -4.77
CA THR A 71 -2.96 -20.71 -6.06
C THR A 71 -3.38 -22.17 -6.31
N ASN A 72 -2.85 -22.78 -7.37
CA ASN A 72 -3.04 -24.17 -7.72
C ASN A 72 -1.74 -24.75 -8.28
N SER A 73 -1.46 -26.03 -7.98
CA SER A 73 -0.33 -26.77 -8.57
C SER A 73 -0.58 -27.25 -10.00
N ASN A 74 -1.79 -27.08 -10.55
CA ASN A 74 -2.09 -27.31 -11.97
C ASN A 74 -1.07 -26.59 -12.86
N ASP A 75 -0.48 -27.29 -13.84
CA ASP A 75 0.46 -26.71 -14.81
C ASP A 75 -0.03 -26.76 -16.27
N ALA A 76 -1.26 -27.24 -16.51
CA ALA A 76 -1.87 -27.47 -17.83
C ALA A 76 -2.99 -26.48 -18.22
N CYS A 77 -3.21 -25.42 -17.45
CA CYS A 77 -4.21 -24.37 -17.75
C CYS A 77 -3.69 -23.20 -18.63
N GLY A 78 -2.67 -23.45 -19.47
CA GLY A 78 -2.09 -22.49 -20.40
C GLY A 78 -1.53 -21.22 -19.73
N SER A 79 -1.80 -20.05 -20.33
CA SER A 79 -1.20 -18.77 -19.90
C SER A 79 -1.49 -18.40 -18.44
N THR A 80 -2.61 -18.86 -17.87
CA THR A 80 -2.98 -18.60 -16.48
C THR A 80 -2.05 -19.34 -15.52
N CYS A 81 -1.73 -20.60 -15.82
CA CYS A 81 -0.77 -21.40 -15.06
C CYS A 81 0.65 -20.86 -15.23
N ASP A 82 1.03 -20.45 -16.44
CA ASP A 82 2.35 -19.89 -16.72
C ASP A 82 2.60 -18.57 -15.98
N SER A 83 1.59 -17.70 -15.88
CA SER A 83 1.68 -16.46 -15.11
C SER A 83 1.89 -16.71 -13.61
N GLN A 84 1.21 -17.71 -13.03
CA GLN A 84 1.38 -18.07 -11.62
C GLN A 84 2.75 -18.71 -11.37
N LYS A 85 3.19 -19.63 -12.24
CA LYS A 85 4.51 -20.26 -12.17
C LYS A 85 5.65 -19.22 -12.26
N SER A 86 5.53 -18.24 -13.16
CA SER A 86 6.50 -17.13 -13.24
C SER A 86 6.52 -16.32 -11.95
N PHE A 87 5.35 -15.92 -11.45
CA PHE A 87 5.27 -15.15 -10.20
C PHE A 87 5.88 -15.90 -9.02
N ILE A 88 5.57 -17.19 -8.85
CA ILE A 88 6.14 -18.01 -7.77
C ILE A 88 7.67 -17.97 -7.81
N LYS A 89 8.25 -18.18 -8.99
CA LYS A 89 9.69 -18.16 -9.21
C LYS A 89 10.31 -16.78 -8.96
N ASP A 90 9.70 -15.74 -9.50
CA ASP A 90 10.21 -14.38 -9.44
C ASP A 90 10.04 -13.74 -8.05
N PHE A 91 9.06 -14.19 -7.26
CA PHE A 91 8.78 -13.69 -5.92
C PHE A 91 9.55 -14.43 -4.82
N ALA A 92 10.00 -15.66 -5.06
CA ALA A 92 10.71 -16.48 -4.07
C ALA A 92 11.87 -15.75 -3.35
N PRO A 93 12.75 -14.98 -4.02
CA PRO A 93 13.83 -14.25 -3.34
C PRO A 93 13.32 -13.15 -2.39
N VAL A 94 12.18 -12.53 -2.72
CA VAL A 94 11.54 -11.49 -1.90
C VAL A 94 10.87 -12.14 -0.69
N ALA A 95 10.10 -13.21 -0.90
CA ALA A 95 9.45 -13.93 0.18
C ALA A 95 10.44 -14.46 1.21
N LYS A 96 11.57 -15.04 0.76
CA LYS A 96 12.64 -15.49 1.66
C LYS A 96 13.19 -14.37 2.54
N LYS A 97 13.40 -13.17 1.98
CA LYS A 97 13.88 -12.03 2.77
C LYS A 97 12.85 -11.49 3.75
N LEU A 98 11.57 -11.50 3.38
CA LEU A 98 10.47 -11.15 4.29
C LEU A 98 10.43 -12.11 5.50
N ASP A 99 10.58 -13.42 5.25
CA ASP A 99 10.63 -14.45 6.30
C ASP A 99 11.89 -14.33 7.17
N GLU A 100 13.08 -14.16 6.56
CA GLU A 100 14.35 -14.03 7.30
C GLU A 100 14.38 -12.78 8.19
N GLN A 101 13.65 -11.72 7.84
CA GLN A 101 13.51 -10.51 8.64
C GLN A 101 12.40 -10.59 9.70
N ASP A 102 11.56 -11.63 9.66
CA ASP A 102 10.39 -11.81 10.54
C ASP A 102 9.38 -10.65 10.46
N VAL A 103 9.22 -10.05 9.27
CA VAL A 103 8.36 -8.86 9.06
C VAL A 103 7.02 -9.21 8.41
N ALA A 104 6.91 -10.40 7.82
CA ALA A 104 5.66 -10.89 7.25
C ALA A 104 5.41 -12.36 7.62
N ASP A 105 4.14 -12.71 7.81
CA ASP A 105 3.69 -14.11 7.95
C ASP A 105 3.03 -14.53 6.62
N PHE A 106 3.68 -15.42 5.89
CA PHE A 106 3.15 -15.98 4.65
C PHE A 106 2.40 -17.29 4.90
N GLU A 107 1.25 -17.50 4.25
CA GLU A 107 0.57 -18.80 4.17
C GLU A 107 0.12 -19.11 2.72
N PRO A 108 0.52 -20.26 2.13
CA PRO A 108 -0.01 -20.71 0.85
C PRO A 108 -1.36 -21.39 1.04
N HIS A 109 -2.29 -21.13 0.11
CA HIS A 109 -3.61 -21.73 0.10
C HIS A 109 -4.00 -22.26 -1.28
N TYR A 110 -4.91 -23.22 -1.28
CA TYR A 110 -5.42 -23.89 -2.47
C TYR A 110 -6.94 -23.96 -2.43
N LEU A 111 -7.56 -23.60 -3.54
CA LEU A 111 -9.01 -23.59 -3.63
C LEU A 111 -9.57 -25.03 -3.66
N ILE A 112 -10.55 -25.29 -2.82
CA ILE A 112 -11.19 -26.60 -2.67
C ILE A 112 -12.60 -26.57 -3.27
N TRP A 113 -12.88 -27.53 -4.14
CA TRP A 113 -14.22 -27.82 -4.62
C TRP A 113 -14.79 -29.01 -3.87
N VAL A 114 -16.11 -29.12 -3.86
CA VAL A 114 -16.82 -30.23 -3.22
C VAL A 114 -17.77 -30.86 -4.22
N CYS A 115 -17.75 -32.17 -4.30
CA CYS A 115 -18.70 -32.92 -5.09
C CYS A 115 -20.01 -33.09 -4.31
N PRO A 116 -21.18 -32.74 -4.89
CA PRO A 116 -22.45 -32.88 -4.19
C PRO A 116 -22.71 -34.34 -3.77
N PRO A 117 -23.28 -34.59 -2.57
CA PRO A 117 -23.43 -35.94 -2.02
C PRO A 117 -24.18 -36.93 -2.93
N GLN A 118 -25.11 -36.44 -3.76
CA GLN A 118 -25.85 -37.27 -4.71
C GLN A 118 -25.03 -37.76 -5.92
N TYR A 119 -23.84 -37.20 -6.13
CA TYR A 119 -22.98 -37.51 -7.28
C TYR A 119 -21.66 -38.20 -6.89
N THR A 120 -21.50 -38.63 -5.63
CA THR A 120 -20.24 -39.25 -5.15
C THR A 120 -19.83 -40.50 -5.94
N GLU A 121 -20.83 -41.24 -6.44
CA GLU A 121 -20.60 -42.45 -7.24
C GLU A 121 -20.40 -42.19 -8.74
N SER A 122 -20.54 -40.92 -9.17
CA SER A 122 -20.35 -40.56 -10.58
C SER A 122 -18.87 -40.66 -10.96
N GLU A 123 -18.61 -40.94 -12.24
CA GLU A 123 -17.24 -41.01 -12.76
C GLU A 123 -16.53 -39.65 -12.59
N GLN A 124 -17.25 -38.56 -12.83
CA GLN A 124 -16.75 -37.20 -12.66
C GLN A 124 -16.26 -36.96 -11.24
N CYS A 125 -17.08 -37.32 -10.24
CA CYS A 125 -16.68 -37.15 -8.84
C CYS A 125 -15.47 -38.01 -8.48
N ARG A 126 -15.44 -39.27 -8.92
CA ARG A 126 -14.33 -40.20 -8.63
C ARG A 126 -13.02 -39.82 -9.33
N LYS A 127 -13.09 -39.18 -10.50
CA LYS A 127 -11.91 -38.66 -11.21
C LYS A 127 -11.40 -37.37 -10.56
N GLN A 128 -12.29 -36.48 -10.15
CA GLN A 128 -11.90 -35.12 -9.74
C GLN A 128 -11.68 -34.94 -8.23
N CYS A 129 -12.04 -35.93 -7.41
CA CYS A 129 -12.06 -35.80 -5.96
C CYS A 129 -11.31 -36.89 -5.19
N ILE A 130 -10.87 -36.53 -3.99
CA ILE A 130 -10.40 -37.43 -2.94
C ILE A 130 -11.38 -37.41 -1.75
N TYR A 131 -11.19 -38.32 -0.80
CA TYR A 131 -12.03 -38.47 0.40
C TYR A 131 -13.54 -38.61 0.11
N ASN A 132 -13.88 -39.44 -0.88
CA ASN A 132 -15.25 -39.70 -1.31
C ASN A 132 -16.04 -38.43 -1.70
N GLY A 133 -15.40 -37.53 -2.44
CA GLY A 133 -16.04 -36.31 -2.97
C GLY A 133 -15.95 -35.08 -2.07
N GLN A 134 -15.33 -35.20 -0.90
CA GLN A 134 -15.23 -34.09 0.06
C GLN A 134 -14.26 -32.99 -0.36
N TYR A 135 -13.21 -33.36 -1.10
CA TYR A 135 -12.21 -32.41 -1.59
C TYR A 135 -11.90 -32.70 -3.05
N CYS A 136 -12.09 -31.72 -3.90
CA CYS A 136 -11.98 -31.84 -5.33
C CYS A 136 -11.20 -30.66 -5.91
N CYS A 137 -10.67 -30.87 -7.10
CA CYS A 137 -10.16 -29.82 -7.97
C CYS A 137 -10.79 -30.04 -9.36
N PRO A 138 -11.03 -28.98 -10.16
CA PRO A 138 -11.46 -29.16 -11.54
C PRO A 138 -10.35 -29.82 -12.35
N ASP A 139 -10.76 -30.37 -13.49
CA ASP A 139 -9.87 -31.05 -14.40
C ASP A 139 -8.81 -30.07 -14.95
N PRO A 140 -7.53 -30.47 -15.06
CA PRO A 140 -6.45 -29.52 -15.32
C PRO A 140 -6.54 -28.86 -16.70
N GLU A 141 -7.02 -29.62 -17.69
CA GLU A 141 -7.20 -29.23 -19.09
C GLU A 141 -8.67 -28.99 -19.49
N ASP A 142 -9.61 -29.09 -18.53
CA ASP A 142 -11.06 -29.08 -18.76
C ASP A 142 -11.53 -30.21 -19.72
N ASP A 143 -10.82 -31.35 -19.70
CA ASP A 143 -11.09 -32.52 -20.53
C ASP A 143 -10.73 -33.83 -19.79
N MET A 144 -11.74 -34.41 -19.11
CA MET A 144 -11.61 -35.62 -18.28
C MET A 144 -11.28 -36.92 -19.05
N GLU A 145 -11.13 -36.87 -20.37
CA GLU A 145 -10.75 -38.03 -21.19
C GLU A 145 -9.24 -38.09 -21.48
N ILE A 146 -8.50 -37.03 -21.17
CA ILE A 146 -7.07 -36.93 -21.43
C ILE A 146 -6.31 -36.47 -20.19
N GLY A 147 -5.00 -36.72 -20.17
CA GLY A 147 -4.12 -36.14 -19.16
C GLY A 147 -4.35 -36.68 -17.74
N TYR A 148 -4.25 -35.76 -16.79
CA TYR A 148 -4.37 -36.02 -15.35
C TYR A 148 -5.76 -35.61 -14.88
N ASP A 149 -6.27 -36.22 -13.81
CA ASP A 149 -7.56 -35.80 -13.27
C ASP A 149 -7.38 -34.75 -12.16
N GLY A 150 -8.44 -34.03 -11.80
CA GLY A 150 -8.43 -33.11 -10.67
C GLY A 150 -8.07 -33.75 -9.32
N LYS A 151 -8.28 -35.07 -9.13
CA LYS A 151 -7.81 -35.77 -7.92
C LYS A 151 -6.28 -35.76 -7.80
N ASP A 152 -5.56 -35.75 -8.92
CA ASP A 152 -4.09 -35.72 -8.93
C ASP A 152 -3.60 -34.34 -8.52
N VAL A 153 -4.29 -33.28 -8.98
CA VAL A 153 -4.00 -31.89 -8.62
C VAL A 153 -4.27 -31.61 -7.14
N ILE A 154 -5.43 -32.03 -6.61
CA ILE A 154 -5.74 -31.82 -5.19
C ILE A 154 -4.79 -32.61 -4.27
N LEU A 155 -4.33 -33.78 -4.72
CA LEU A 155 -3.34 -34.55 -3.97
C LEU A 155 -1.97 -33.84 -3.92
N GLU A 156 -1.54 -33.22 -5.01
CA GLU A 156 -0.32 -32.42 -5.01
C GLU A 156 -0.49 -31.10 -4.23
N ASN A 157 -1.65 -30.43 -4.30
CA ASN A 157 -1.96 -29.28 -3.46
C ASN A 157 -1.84 -29.64 -1.97
N LEU A 158 -2.41 -30.79 -1.56
CA LEU A 158 -2.27 -31.30 -0.19
C LEU A 158 -0.81 -31.61 0.17
N ARG A 159 -0.03 -32.20 -0.75
CA ARG A 159 1.40 -32.43 -0.53
C ARG A 159 2.16 -31.13 -0.32
N GLN A 160 1.86 -30.08 -1.07
CA GLN A 160 2.48 -28.76 -0.93
C GLN A 160 2.11 -28.09 0.42
N LEU A 161 0.86 -28.21 0.87
CA LEU A 161 0.45 -27.78 2.21
C LEU A 161 1.20 -28.54 3.32
N CYS A 162 1.33 -29.86 3.18
CA CYS A 162 2.08 -30.69 4.11
C CYS A 162 3.56 -30.32 4.15
N PHE A 163 4.17 -30.08 2.98
CA PHE A 163 5.54 -29.62 2.88
C PHE A 163 5.71 -28.28 3.60
N PHE A 164 4.80 -27.33 3.39
CA PHE A 164 4.83 -26.03 4.08
C PHE A 164 4.77 -26.19 5.61
N LYS A 165 3.89 -27.07 6.13
CA LYS A 165 3.84 -27.35 7.57
C LYS A 165 5.15 -27.93 8.11
N MET A 166 5.79 -28.84 7.38
CA MET A 166 7.08 -29.40 7.78
C MET A 166 8.21 -28.36 7.71
N ALA A 167 8.23 -27.52 6.67
CA ALA A 167 9.17 -26.43 6.51
C ALA A 167 9.05 -25.42 7.66
N ASN A 168 7.82 -25.08 8.05
CA ASN A 168 7.53 -24.25 9.23
C ASN A 168 8.01 -24.89 10.53
N ALA A 169 7.70 -26.16 10.77
CA ALA A 169 8.15 -26.89 11.96
C ALA A 169 9.69 -26.98 12.04
N SER A 170 10.38 -26.84 10.91
CA SER A 170 11.84 -26.83 10.81
C SER A 170 12.47 -25.43 10.90
N GLY A 171 11.66 -24.37 10.99
CA GLY A 171 12.14 -22.98 11.02
C GLY A 171 12.64 -22.47 9.67
N THR A 172 12.20 -23.07 8.56
CA THR A 172 12.60 -22.70 7.20
C THR A 172 11.40 -22.58 6.25
N PRO A 173 10.37 -21.74 6.56
CA PRO A 173 9.13 -21.61 5.78
C PRO A 173 9.37 -21.31 4.29
N TRP A 174 10.40 -20.51 3.98
CA TRP A 174 10.74 -20.12 2.62
C TRP A 174 11.03 -21.30 1.67
N LEU A 175 11.36 -22.50 2.21
CA LEU A 175 11.58 -23.69 1.39
C LEU A 175 10.35 -24.09 0.57
N TRP A 176 9.14 -23.67 0.96
CA TRP A 176 7.95 -23.94 0.15
C TRP A 176 8.06 -23.33 -1.25
N TRP A 177 8.59 -22.11 -1.37
CA TRP A 177 8.83 -21.46 -2.67
C TRP A 177 9.78 -22.27 -3.54
N ASP A 178 10.84 -22.82 -2.94
CA ASP A 178 11.80 -23.68 -3.64
C ASP A 178 11.14 -25.00 -4.08
N TYR A 179 10.29 -25.60 -3.23
CA TYR A 179 9.55 -26.82 -3.55
C TYR A 179 8.60 -26.62 -4.71
N VAL A 180 7.72 -25.62 -4.65
CA VAL A 180 6.71 -25.41 -5.70
C VAL A 180 7.36 -24.98 -7.02
N THR A 181 8.46 -24.21 -6.97
CA THR A 181 9.25 -23.86 -8.15
C THR A 181 9.87 -25.10 -8.79
N GLN A 182 10.59 -25.91 -8.01
CA GLN A 182 11.24 -27.12 -8.54
C GLN A 182 10.23 -28.16 -9.01
N PHE A 183 9.10 -28.31 -8.32
CA PHE A 183 8.02 -29.19 -8.75
C PHE A 183 7.46 -28.73 -10.11
N GLY A 184 7.10 -27.45 -10.24
CA GLY A 184 6.58 -26.90 -11.50
C GLY A 184 7.57 -26.97 -12.67
N GLU A 185 8.88 -26.97 -12.39
CA GLU A 185 9.92 -27.11 -13.43
C GLU A 185 10.21 -28.57 -13.81
N ARG A 186 10.09 -29.52 -12.86
CA ARG A 186 10.56 -30.92 -13.03
C ARG A 186 9.45 -31.96 -13.18
N CYS A 187 8.24 -31.68 -12.67
CA CYS A 187 7.15 -32.64 -12.53
C CYS A 187 5.96 -32.28 -13.42
N LYS A 188 6.23 -31.97 -14.70
CA LYS A 188 5.22 -31.46 -15.62
C LYS A 188 4.22 -32.52 -16.07
N MET A 189 2.96 -32.12 -16.23
CA MET A 189 1.92 -32.99 -16.81
C MET A 189 2.25 -33.36 -18.26
N SER A 190 2.71 -32.39 -19.06
CA SER A 190 3.14 -32.59 -20.46
C SER A 190 4.27 -33.61 -20.65
N GLU A 191 5.03 -33.89 -19.59
CA GLU A 191 6.12 -34.88 -19.58
C GLU A 191 5.71 -36.20 -18.90
N ASN A 192 4.44 -36.36 -18.52
CA ASN A 192 3.91 -37.47 -17.70
C ASN A 192 4.67 -37.65 -16.37
N ARG A 193 5.15 -36.54 -15.79
CA ARG A 193 5.92 -36.53 -14.55
C ARG A 193 5.17 -35.94 -13.36
N TYR A 194 3.91 -35.56 -13.54
CA TYR A 194 3.08 -35.03 -12.47
C TYR A 194 2.59 -36.16 -11.56
N ASN A 195 3.44 -36.63 -10.65
CA ASN A 195 3.13 -37.78 -9.81
C ASN A 195 3.96 -37.79 -8.51
N GLU A 196 3.58 -38.68 -7.59
CA GLU A 196 4.24 -38.85 -6.29
C GLU A 196 5.74 -39.12 -6.40
N ALA A 197 6.18 -39.94 -7.36
CA ALA A 197 7.60 -40.26 -7.48
C ALA A 197 8.44 -39.02 -7.81
N CYS A 198 7.97 -38.16 -8.71
CA CYS A 198 8.65 -36.90 -9.01
C CYS A 198 8.62 -35.93 -7.83
N ALA A 199 7.49 -35.85 -7.13
CA ALA A 199 7.34 -35.02 -5.95
C ALA A 199 8.31 -35.44 -4.82
N ASP A 200 8.43 -36.75 -4.57
CA ASP A 200 9.36 -37.32 -3.61
C ASP A 200 10.83 -37.02 -4.00
N GLU A 201 11.18 -37.01 -5.29
CA GLU A 201 12.51 -36.58 -5.77
C GLU A 201 12.77 -35.09 -5.50
N VAL A 202 11.78 -34.22 -5.71
CA VAL A 202 11.89 -32.78 -5.42
C VAL A 202 12.06 -32.57 -3.92
N PHE A 203 11.22 -33.21 -3.11
CA PHE A 203 11.30 -33.21 -1.65
C PHE A 203 12.70 -33.56 -1.15
N GLN A 204 13.27 -34.67 -1.65
CA GLN A 204 14.61 -35.11 -1.28
C GLN A 204 15.69 -34.12 -1.72
N SER A 205 15.59 -33.55 -2.92
CA SER A 205 16.58 -32.61 -3.44
C SER A 205 16.67 -31.30 -2.65
N LEU A 206 15.62 -30.96 -1.90
CA LEU A 206 15.57 -29.82 -0.98
C LEU A 206 16.00 -30.17 0.44
N GLY A 207 16.60 -31.35 0.65
CA GLY A 207 17.00 -31.80 1.97
C GLY A 207 15.81 -32.21 2.85
N GLY A 208 14.70 -32.61 2.24
CA GLY A 208 13.46 -33.00 2.93
C GLY A 208 13.66 -34.10 3.99
N SER A 209 14.67 -34.95 3.84
CA SER A 209 15.06 -35.95 4.84
C SER A 209 15.46 -35.36 6.20
N ASN A 210 15.85 -34.08 6.25
CA ASN A 210 16.20 -33.36 7.47
C ASN A 210 15.04 -32.53 8.06
N LEU A 211 13.91 -32.43 7.35
CA LEU A 211 12.76 -31.65 7.82
C LEU A 211 12.09 -32.34 9.00
N LYS A 212 11.72 -31.54 9.99
CA LYS A 212 10.96 -31.96 11.16
C LYS A 212 9.49 -32.13 10.82
N GLY A 213 8.94 -33.24 11.27
CA GLY A 213 7.49 -33.41 11.28
C GLY A 213 6.85 -32.40 12.23
N PRO A 214 5.65 -31.87 11.91
CA PRO A 214 4.85 -31.16 12.90
C PRO A 214 4.52 -32.07 14.09
N ALA A 215 4.10 -31.50 15.21
CA ALA A 215 3.86 -32.25 16.45
C ALA A 215 2.96 -33.48 16.21
N GLY A 216 3.48 -34.67 16.52
CA GLY A 216 2.77 -35.95 16.34
C GLY A 216 3.10 -36.70 15.05
N PHE A 217 3.89 -36.11 14.15
CA PHE A 217 4.31 -36.73 12.88
C PHE A 217 5.79 -37.11 12.91
N SER A 218 6.15 -38.12 12.11
CA SER A 218 7.53 -38.53 11.86
C SER A 218 8.33 -37.42 11.15
N ASP A 219 9.66 -37.50 11.20
CA ASP A 219 10.53 -36.62 10.41
C ASP A 219 10.61 -37.08 8.94
N GLY A 220 11.01 -36.17 8.06
CA GLY A 220 11.29 -36.45 6.66
C GLY A 220 10.11 -37.00 5.86
N LEU A 221 10.40 -37.86 4.88
CA LEU A 221 9.39 -38.33 3.92
C LEU A 221 8.27 -39.13 4.60
N ALA A 222 8.54 -39.81 5.72
CA ALA A 222 7.52 -40.51 6.49
C ALA A 222 6.49 -39.52 7.06
N GLY A 223 6.96 -38.41 7.65
CA GLY A 223 6.10 -37.33 8.13
C GLY A 223 5.25 -36.69 7.04
N LEU A 224 5.83 -36.50 5.86
CA LEU A 224 5.10 -35.98 4.70
C LEU A 224 3.93 -36.89 4.32
N LYS A 225 4.17 -38.21 4.24
CA LYS A 225 3.13 -39.20 3.89
C LYS A 225 2.08 -39.33 4.99
N GLU A 226 2.48 -39.29 6.25
CA GLU A 226 1.54 -39.25 7.38
C GLU A 226 0.64 -38.00 7.32
N CYS A 227 1.19 -36.84 6.95
CA CYS A 227 0.42 -35.60 6.80
C CYS A 227 -0.60 -35.66 5.65
N ILE A 228 -0.21 -36.23 4.51
CA ILE A 228 -1.13 -36.42 3.36
C ILE A 228 -2.26 -37.40 3.74
N GLY A 229 -1.92 -38.45 4.48
CA GLY A 229 -2.88 -39.48 4.90
C GLY A 229 -3.32 -40.39 3.75
N ASP A 230 -4.48 -41.03 3.92
CA ASP A 230 -5.07 -41.90 2.90
C ASP A 230 -6.13 -41.15 2.08
N PRO A 231 -5.84 -40.77 0.82
CA PRO A 231 -6.78 -40.02 -0.01
C PRO A 231 -8.04 -40.82 -0.42
N GLN A 232 -8.05 -42.14 -0.22
CA GLN A 232 -9.21 -43.01 -0.48
C GLN A 232 -10.10 -43.20 0.76
N SER A 233 -9.71 -42.64 1.90
CA SER A 233 -10.48 -42.70 3.15
C SER A 233 -11.82 -41.97 3.01
N SER A 234 -12.85 -42.40 3.74
CA SER A 234 -14.13 -41.66 3.85
C SER A 234 -14.14 -40.65 5.01
N GLY A 235 -13.01 -40.45 5.70
CA GLY A 235 -12.86 -39.51 6.81
C GLY A 235 -12.67 -38.06 6.33
N THR A 236 -12.01 -37.25 7.15
CA THR A 236 -11.63 -35.86 6.84
C THR A 236 -10.11 -35.72 6.89
N ASN A 237 -9.59 -34.69 6.24
CA ASN A 237 -8.21 -34.25 6.39
C ASN A 237 -8.18 -32.85 6.99
N ASP A 238 -7.48 -32.68 8.12
CA ASP A 238 -7.47 -31.43 8.89
C ASP A 238 -6.93 -30.23 8.10
N LEU A 239 -5.98 -30.45 7.17
CA LEU A 239 -5.48 -29.39 6.30
C LEU A 239 -6.54 -28.95 5.30
N LEU A 240 -7.21 -29.90 4.65
CA LEU A 240 -8.22 -29.57 3.63
C LEU A 240 -9.49 -28.97 4.24
N GLU A 241 -9.85 -29.34 5.48
CA GLU A 241 -10.90 -28.63 6.22
C GLU A 241 -10.50 -27.20 6.58
N ALA A 242 -9.23 -26.98 6.96
CA ALA A 242 -8.72 -25.63 7.20
C ALA A 242 -8.74 -24.77 5.93
N GLU A 243 -8.40 -25.33 4.78
CA GLU A 243 -8.50 -24.65 3.48
C GLU A 243 -9.93 -24.23 3.17
N LYS A 244 -10.92 -25.13 3.34
CA LYS A 244 -12.33 -24.80 3.12
C LYS A 244 -12.81 -23.65 4.01
N GLU A 245 -12.38 -23.61 5.28
CA GLU A 245 -12.76 -22.50 6.16
C GLU A 245 -12.04 -21.19 5.83
N ALA A 246 -10.75 -21.25 5.49
CA ALA A 246 -10.00 -20.08 5.03
C ALA A 246 -10.58 -19.51 3.73
N GLN A 247 -11.12 -20.38 2.86
CA GLN A 247 -11.73 -20.01 1.59
C GLN A 247 -13.01 -19.19 1.80
N ILE A 248 -13.89 -19.62 2.71
CA ILE A 248 -15.16 -18.92 3.01
C ILE A 248 -14.90 -17.49 3.51
N GLY A 249 -13.87 -17.29 4.34
CA GLY A 249 -13.59 -16.00 4.96
C GLY A 249 -14.62 -15.63 6.05
N ARG A 250 -14.14 -15.30 7.25
CA ARG A 250 -14.96 -14.87 8.39
C ARG A 250 -14.31 -13.68 9.09
N ASP A 251 -15.06 -13.00 9.96
CA ASP A 251 -14.53 -11.96 10.85
C ASP A 251 -13.76 -10.83 10.13
N GLY A 252 -14.30 -10.38 8.99
CA GLY A 252 -13.70 -9.31 8.17
C GLY A 252 -12.70 -9.81 7.12
N VAL A 253 -12.45 -11.12 7.03
CA VAL A 253 -11.68 -11.74 5.94
C VAL A 253 -12.59 -12.01 4.75
N SER A 254 -12.18 -11.58 3.56
CA SER A 254 -12.98 -11.70 2.33
C SER A 254 -12.92 -13.10 1.71
N GLU A 255 -14.06 -13.68 1.30
CA GLU A 255 -14.15 -14.99 0.61
C GLU A 255 -13.26 -15.10 -0.64
N VAL A 256 -12.61 -16.25 -0.87
CA VAL A 256 -11.88 -16.55 -2.11
C VAL A 256 -12.66 -17.55 -2.95
N SER A 257 -12.97 -17.17 -4.18
CA SER A 257 -13.67 -18.03 -5.16
C SER A 257 -12.94 -18.14 -6.49
N ILE A 258 -11.84 -17.41 -6.67
CA ILE A 258 -11.07 -17.35 -7.92
C ILE A 258 -9.58 -17.41 -7.64
N LEU A 259 -8.83 -17.95 -8.61
CA LEU A 259 -7.38 -18.05 -8.57
C LEU A 259 -6.75 -17.28 -9.74
N PRO A 260 -5.55 -16.68 -9.56
CA PRO A 260 -4.86 -16.50 -8.28
C PRO A 260 -5.51 -15.41 -7.43
N THR A 261 -5.48 -15.55 -6.11
CA THR A 261 -5.87 -14.48 -5.18
C THR A 261 -4.78 -14.25 -4.16
N ILE A 262 -4.49 -12.98 -3.84
CA ILE A 262 -3.64 -12.62 -2.71
C ILE A 262 -4.51 -11.93 -1.68
N ARG A 263 -4.33 -12.26 -0.39
CA ARG A 263 -4.88 -11.46 0.71
C ARG A 263 -3.74 -10.83 1.49
N VAL A 264 -3.91 -9.56 1.87
CA VAL A 264 -2.99 -8.83 2.75
C VAL A 264 -3.80 -8.36 3.95
N ASN A 265 -3.43 -8.82 5.14
CA ASN A 265 -4.13 -8.61 6.39
C ASN A 265 -5.65 -8.91 6.33
N GLY A 266 -6.02 -9.97 5.59
CA GLY A 266 -7.39 -10.43 5.40
C GLY A 266 -8.16 -9.75 4.26
N ALA A 267 -7.61 -8.68 3.68
CA ALA A 267 -8.21 -7.97 2.55
C ALA A 267 -7.65 -8.48 1.21
N GLN A 268 -8.53 -8.67 0.23
CA GLN A 268 -8.11 -9.08 -1.12
C GLN A 268 -7.32 -8.01 -1.87
N TYR A 269 -6.16 -8.39 -2.37
CA TYR A 269 -5.38 -7.62 -3.31
C TYR A 269 -5.98 -7.73 -4.72
N ARG A 270 -6.19 -6.59 -5.38
CA ARG A 270 -6.85 -6.51 -6.70
C ARG A 270 -5.93 -6.08 -7.85
N GLY A 271 -4.62 -5.89 -7.59
CA GLY A 271 -3.64 -5.49 -8.61
C GLY A 271 -3.09 -6.65 -9.46
N ALA A 272 -2.00 -6.40 -10.18
CA ALA A 272 -1.37 -7.36 -11.08
C ALA A 272 -0.51 -8.39 -10.33
N LEU A 273 -0.52 -9.65 -10.78
CA LEU A 273 0.35 -10.70 -10.24
C LEU A 273 1.78 -10.54 -10.76
N SER A 274 2.56 -9.68 -10.11
CA SER A 274 3.98 -9.48 -10.41
C SER A 274 4.75 -9.14 -9.14
N THR A 275 6.07 -9.40 -9.13
CA THR A 275 6.89 -9.18 -7.94
C THR A 275 6.80 -7.76 -7.40
N ARG A 276 6.85 -6.77 -8.31
CA ARG A 276 6.70 -5.37 -7.96
C ARG A 276 5.34 -5.10 -7.33
N GLU A 277 4.26 -5.35 -8.06
CA GLU A 277 2.94 -4.91 -7.60
C GLU A 277 2.47 -5.64 -6.32
N VAL A 278 2.90 -6.89 -6.11
CA VAL A 278 2.61 -7.63 -4.88
C VAL A 278 3.46 -7.13 -3.72
N LEU A 279 4.78 -6.95 -3.90
CA LEU A 279 5.61 -6.41 -2.83
C LEU A 279 5.13 -5.02 -2.40
N ARG A 280 4.69 -4.18 -3.35
CA ARG A 280 4.07 -2.88 -3.03
C ARG A 280 2.88 -3.04 -2.09
N ALA A 281 1.98 -3.95 -2.41
CA ALA A 281 0.79 -4.21 -1.59
C ALA A 281 1.16 -4.68 -0.18
N LEU A 282 2.15 -5.58 -0.06
CA LEU A 282 2.66 -6.01 1.24
C LEU A 282 3.26 -4.82 2.02
N CYS A 283 4.07 -3.99 1.35
CA CYS A 283 4.71 -2.82 1.96
C CYS A 283 3.71 -1.75 2.41
N THR A 284 2.60 -1.55 1.68
CA THR A 284 1.50 -0.68 2.13
C THR A 284 0.72 -1.24 3.31
N GLY A 285 0.91 -2.52 3.64
CA GLY A 285 0.34 -3.17 4.83
C GLY A 285 1.08 -2.83 6.13
N PHE A 286 2.20 -2.10 6.09
CA PHE A 286 2.89 -1.61 7.29
C PHE A 286 2.42 -0.20 7.67
N PRO A 287 2.55 0.22 8.95
CA PRO A 287 2.39 1.61 9.33
C PRO A 287 3.35 2.52 8.57
N LYS A 288 2.92 3.75 8.28
CA LYS A 288 3.76 4.77 7.65
C LYS A 288 5.07 4.95 8.44
N ASP A 289 6.19 5.00 7.71
CA ASP A 289 7.54 5.17 8.24
C ASP A 289 8.05 3.98 9.09
N GLN A 290 7.37 2.82 9.01
CA GLN A 290 7.76 1.57 9.67
C GLN A 290 7.94 0.42 8.67
N GLU A 291 8.04 0.74 7.37
CA GLU A 291 8.28 -0.25 6.33
C GLU A 291 9.68 -0.87 6.46
N PRO A 292 9.81 -2.20 6.33
CA PRO A 292 11.11 -2.87 6.43
C PRO A 292 12.02 -2.58 5.23
N ASP A 293 13.33 -2.73 5.41
CA ASP A 293 14.34 -2.45 4.37
C ASP A 293 14.08 -3.16 3.04
N VAL A 294 13.46 -4.35 3.07
CA VAL A 294 13.07 -5.10 1.86
C VAL A 294 12.11 -4.32 0.96
N CYS A 295 11.28 -3.43 1.52
CA CYS A 295 10.39 -2.54 0.77
C CYS A 295 11.15 -1.47 -0.03
N ASN A 296 12.38 -1.14 0.38
CA ASN A 296 13.24 -0.15 -0.28
C ASN A 296 14.47 -0.81 -0.94
N ASN A 297 14.49 -2.15 -1.07
CA ASN A 297 15.62 -2.86 -1.66
C ASN A 297 15.48 -2.91 -3.19
N TYR A 298 16.09 -1.93 -3.85
CA TYR A 298 16.04 -1.75 -5.30
C TYR A 298 16.64 -2.93 -6.10
N ASP A 299 17.68 -3.59 -5.57
CA ASP A 299 18.36 -4.72 -6.22
C ASP A 299 17.47 -5.97 -6.33
N LEU A 300 16.59 -6.18 -5.35
CA LEU A 300 15.64 -7.31 -5.34
C LEU A 300 14.42 -7.10 -6.23
N THR A 301 14.09 -5.84 -6.48
CA THR A 301 12.75 -5.45 -6.95
C THR A 301 12.79 -4.88 -8.35
N GLY A 302 13.99 -4.60 -8.87
CA GLY A 302 14.19 -3.94 -10.16
C GLY A 302 13.61 -2.53 -10.20
N ALA A 303 13.28 -1.94 -9.04
CA ALA A 303 12.68 -0.62 -8.95
C ALA A 303 13.71 0.45 -9.31
N VAL A 304 13.35 1.33 -10.24
CA VAL A 304 14.11 2.53 -10.60
C VAL A 304 13.76 3.60 -9.57
N ASN A 305 14.71 4.40 -9.09
CA ASN A 305 14.37 5.60 -8.32
C ASN A 305 13.90 6.67 -9.31
N GLU A 306 12.59 6.87 -9.40
CA GLU A 306 12.00 7.81 -10.35
C GLU A 306 12.27 9.28 -10.00
N CYS A 307 12.75 9.57 -8.78
CA CYS A 307 13.14 10.91 -8.34
C CYS A 307 14.63 11.23 -8.52
N GLU A 308 15.42 10.34 -9.14
CA GLU A 308 16.78 10.71 -9.54
C GLU A 308 16.76 11.84 -10.59
N PRO A 309 17.77 12.74 -10.57
CA PRO A 309 17.86 13.82 -11.54
C PRO A 309 17.70 13.36 -13.00
N GLY A 310 16.66 13.85 -13.68
CA GLY A 310 16.34 13.55 -15.08
C GLY A 310 15.50 12.29 -15.31
N LYS A 311 15.00 11.62 -14.25
CA LYS A 311 14.04 10.52 -14.35
C LYS A 311 12.61 11.05 -14.38
N ILE A 312 11.68 10.14 -14.69
CA ILE A 312 10.28 10.51 -14.97
C ILE A 312 9.63 11.26 -13.80
N GLY A 313 9.87 10.85 -12.55
CA GLY A 313 9.28 11.49 -11.39
C GLY A 313 9.89 12.84 -11.06
N ASP A 314 11.21 12.94 -11.17
CA ASP A 314 11.91 14.22 -11.02
C ASP A 314 11.52 15.23 -12.12
N LEU A 315 11.25 14.79 -13.36
CA LEU A 315 10.75 15.68 -14.42
C LEU A 315 9.29 16.07 -14.20
N ASP A 316 8.42 15.09 -13.93
CA ASP A 316 6.98 15.29 -13.74
C ASP A 316 6.68 16.20 -12.53
N CYS A 317 7.36 16.00 -11.40
CA CYS A 317 7.18 16.85 -10.24
C CYS A 317 7.73 18.26 -10.44
N ARG A 318 8.78 18.46 -11.23
CA ARG A 318 9.29 19.80 -11.52
C ARG A 318 8.37 20.61 -12.44
N GLU A 319 7.65 19.94 -13.35
CA GLU A 319 6.69 20.59 -14.24
C GLU A 319 5.34 20.86 -13.55
N ASN A 320 4.88 19.97 -12.68
CA ASN A 320 3.63 20.11 -11.95
C ASN A 320 3.78 21.06 -10.74
N SER A 321 3.37 22.33 -10.89
CA SER A 321 3.23 23.39 -9.84
C SER A 321 4.27 24.52 -9.83
N ASP A 322 4.81 24.92 -10.99
CA ASP A 322 5.81 26.01 -11.10
C ASP A 322 7.06 25.81 -10.22
N GLY A 323 7.46 24.55 -9.97
CA GLY A 323 8.63 24.20 -9.15
C GLY A 323 8.43 24.27 -7.62
N LYS A 324 7.18 24.20 -7.13
CA LYS A 324 6.83 24.22 -5.69
C LYS A 324 6.68 22.84 -5.07
N THR A 325 7.07 21.81 -5.80
CA THR A 325 6.82 20.41 -5.49
C THR A 325 8.15 19.66 -5.54
N LYS A 326 8.31 18.71 -4.62
CA LYS A 326 9.44 17.79 -4.57
C LYS A 326 8.96 16.38 -4.90
N CYS A 327 9.80 15.67 -5.65
CA CYS A 327 9.55 14.27 -5.96
C CYS A 327 9.83 13.42 -4.70
N VAL A 328 8.82 12.69 -4.26
CA VAL A 328 8.96 11.68 -3.21
C VAL A 328 8.96 10.31 -3.89
N ASN A 329 10.13 9.65 -3.81
CA ASN A 329 10.29 8.36 -4.44
C ASN A 329 9.55 7.30 -3.63
N THR A 330 8.79 6.46 -4.30
CA THR A 330 8.12 5.34 -3.66
C THR A 330 8.51 4.05 -4.37
N PHE A 331 8.03 2.94 -3.84
CA PHE A 331 8.29 1.65 -4.44
C PHE A 331 7.61 1.51 -5.83
N GLY A 332 8.40 1.64 -6.90
CA GLY A 332 7.98 1.46 -8.30
C GLY A 332 7.14 2.61 -8.90
N SER A 333 7.14 3.76 -8.24
CA SER A 333 6.44 4.98 -8.63
C SER A 333 6.98 6.15 -7.82
N TYR A 334 6.40 7.32 -8.02
CA TYR A 334 6.69 8.52 -7.27
C TYR A 334 5.39 9.26 -7.04
N TYR A 335 5.38 10.16 -6.06
CA TYR A 335 4.38 11.20 -6.00
C TYR A 335 5.06 12.54 -5.79
N CYS A 336 4.38 13.61 -6.21
CA CYS A 336 4.84 14.97 -5.99
C CYS A 336 4.20 15.48 -4.70
N ASP A 337 5.03 15.75 -3.71
CA ASP A 337 4.60 16.48 -2.52
C ASP A 337 5.02 17.94 -2.64
N CYS A 338 4.43 18.80 -1.81
CA CYS A 338 4.87 20.19 -1.75
C CYS A 338 6.29 20.29 -1.17
N ASP A 339 7.09 21.19 -1.74
CA ASP A 339 8.45 21.44 -1.29
C ASP A 339 8.43 22.12 0.10
N ASP A 340 9.60 22.25 0.73
CA ASP A 340 9.70 22.88 2.05
C ASP A 340 9.21 24.35 1.99
N GLY A 341 8.44 24.77 3.01
CA GLY A 341 7.77 26.08 3.02
C GLY A 341 6.42 26.12 2.28
N TRP A 342 5.92 24.96 1.83
CA TRP A 342 4.62 24.85 1.15
C TRP A 342 3.74 23.77 1.79
N VAL A 343 2.42 23.93 1.70
CA VAL A 343 1.42 22.96 2.15
C VAL A 343 0.49 22.58 1.01
N SER A 344 0.16 21.29 0.93
CA SER A 344 -0.68 20.75 -0.13
C SER A 344 -2.16 21.07 0.08
N ARG A 345 -2.82 21.55 -0.97
CA ARG A 345 -4.27 21.64 -1.09
C ARG A 345 -4.69 21.01 -2.41
N LYS A 346 -5.64 20.08 -2.38
CA LYS A 346 -6.20 19.48 -3.61
C LYS A 346 -7.23 20.43 -4.23
N GLN A 347 -7.11 20.71 -5.53
CA GLN A 347 -8.15 21.36 -6.34
C GLN A 347 -8.44 20.47 -7.56
N GLY A 348 -9.39 19.54 -7.43
CA GLY A 348 -9.56 18.47 -8.42
C GLY A 348 -8.39 17.48 -8.35
N ASP A 349 -7.85 17.08 -9.51
CA ASP A 349 -6.69 16.18 -9.61
C ASP A 349 -5.34 16.89 -9.44
N GLU A 350 -5.33 18.23 -9.47
CA GLU A 350 -4.12 19.03 -9.29
C GLU A 350 -3.79 19.23 -7.79
N THR A 351 -2.56 18.89 -7.42
CA THR A 351 -1.97 19.29 -6.13
C THR A 351 -1.56 20.76 -6.24
N ILE A 352 -2.16 21.63 -5.43
CA ILE A 352 -1.76 23.03 -5.33
C ILE A 352 -0.92 23.20 -4.07
N CYS A 353 0.31 23.67 -4.26
CA CYS A 353 1.18 24.06 -3.16
C CYS A 353 0.93 25.51 -2.77
N LEU A 354 0.41 25.69 -1.56
CA LEU A 354 0.17 27.00 -0.96
C LEU A 354 1.30 27.35 -0.02
N ASP A 355 1.66 28.62 -0.02
CA ASP A 355 2.67 29.18 0.87
C ASP A 355 2.34 28.90 2.34
N LEU A 356 3.27 28.30 3.07
CA LEU A 356 3.16 28.13 4.52
C LEU A 356 3.61 29.42 5.18
N ASN A 357 2.75 30.05 5.98
CA ASN A 357 3.14 31.23 6.73
C ASN A 357 3.86 30.85 8.03
N GLU A 358 5.18 30.67 7.98
CA GLU A 358 5.96 30.22 9.12
C GLU A 358 5.87 31.21 10.28
N CYS A 359 5.73 32.51 10.01
CA CYS A 359 5.54 33.55 11.01
C CYS A 359 4.27 33.39 11.86
N LYS A 360 3.27 32.63 11.39
CA LYS A 360 2.04 32.31 12.14
C LYS A 360 2.09 30.95 12.82
N TYR A 361 2.78 29.98 12.21
CA TYR A 361 2.73 28.58 12.63
C TYR A 361 3.91 28.15 13.51
N LEU A 362 5.06 28.80 13.39
CA LEU A 362 6.25 28.51 14.20
C LEU A 362 6.39 29.49 15.37
N SER A 363 7.01 29.03 16.46
CA SER A 363 7.34 29.92 17.57
C SER A 363 8.56 30.79 17.24
N PRO A 364 8.74 31.97 17.87
CA PRO A 364 9.93 32.80 17.66
C PRO A 364 11.26 32.05 17.87
N ALA A 365 11.30 31.07 18.78
CA ALA A 365 12.49 30.25 19.02
C ALA A 365 12.81 29.31 17.85
N ASP A 366 11.78 28.82 17.13
CA ASP A 366 11.94 27.93 15.98
C ASP A 366 12.28 28.69 14.68
N LEU A 367 11.93 29.98 14.60
CA LEU A 367 12.25 30.87 13.48
C LEU A 367 13.72 31.36 13.50
N GLY A 368 14.42 31.15 14.61
CA GLY A 368 15.82 31.56 14.80
C GLY A 368 15.98 32.89 15.54
N ALA A 369 17.20 33.14 16.02
CA ALA A 369 17.53 34.24 16.94
C ALA A 369 17.19 35.64 16.40
N ASP A 370 17.25 35.85 15.09
CA ASP A 370 16.92 37.14 14.47
C ASP A 370 15.42 37.46 14.50
N CYS A 371 14.56 36.46 14.71
CA CYS A 371 13.13 36.63 14.97
C CYS A 371 12.81 36.68 16.48
N GLU A 372 13.79 36.43 17.34
CA GLU A 372 13.64 36.36 18.80
C GLU A 372 14.28 37.60 19.48
N CYS A 373 13.62 38.74 19.35
CA CYS A 373 14.10 40.00 19.90
C CYS A 373 12.95 41.02 20.10
N GLU A 374 13.21 42.11 20.84
CA GLU A 374 12.18 43.11 21.13
C GLU A 374 11.74 43.88 19.87
N ARG A 375 12.70 44.23 19.01
CA ARG A 375 12.50 45.04 17.79
C ARG A 375 12.89 44.29 16.52
N CYS A 376 12.29 43.13 16.30
CA CYS A 376 12.36 42.39 15.02
C CYS A 376 10.98 42.16 14.45
N ALA A 377 10.92 41.80 13.17
CA ALA A 377 9.71 41.33 12.53
C ALA A 377 10.02 40.08 11.70
N CYS A 378 9.12 39.10 11.76
CA CYS A 378 9.10 37.99 10.83
C CYS A 378 8.34 38.43 9.59
N HIS A 379 8.99 38.36 8.43
CA HIS A 379 8.40 38.65 7.13
C HIS A 379 8.08 37.35 6.42
N ASN A 380 6.80 37.09 6.19
CA ASN A 380 6.39 35.97 5.35
C ASN A 380 6.80 36.24 3.90
N THR A 381 7.40 35.26 3.24
CA THR A 381 7.78 35.32 1.82
C THR A 381 7.26 34.08 1.10
N LYS A 382 7.24 34.09 -0.24
CA LYS A 382 6.75 32.90 -0.96
C LYS A 382 7.74 31.73 -0.81
N GLY A 383 7.29 30.65 -0.21
CA GLY A 383 8.03 29.42 0.06
C GLY A 383 9.04 29.52 1.21
N SER A 384 9.01 30.60 2.00
CA SER A 384 9.96 30.81 3.10
C SER A 384 9.57 32.01 3.97
N TYR A 385 10.42 32.34 4.94
CA TYR A 385 10.33 33.56 5.71
C TYR A 385 11.70 34.21 5.86
N ARG A 386 11.72 35.47 6.29
CA ARG A 386 12.95 36.11 6.75
C ARG A 386 12.70 36.90 8.03
N CYS A 387 13.71 36.99 8.87
CA CYS A 387 13.69 37.82 10.05
C CYS A 387 14.40 39.15 9.76
N GLU A 388 13.77 40.26 10.13
CA GLU A 388 14.42 41.57 10.16
C GLU A 388 14.70 41.94 11.61
N ALA A 389 15.97 42.00 11.98
CA ALA A 389 16.42 42.42 13.31
C ALA A 389 16.71 43.92 13.37
N ASP A 390 16.81 44.45 14.59
CA ASP A 390 17.22 45.82 14.90
C ASP A 390 16.35 46.92 14.24
N ILE A 391 15.04 46.69 14.14
CA ILE A 391 14.08 47.64 13.55
C ILE A 391 14.19 48.98 14.30
N PRO A 392 14.53 50.09 13.61
CA PRO A 392 14.79 51.37 14.28
C PRO A 392 13.61 51.89 15.10
N ASN A 393 13.88 52.40 16.29
CA ASN A 393 12.90 53.18 17.06
C ASN A 393 12.99 54.67 16.70
N LYS A 394 12.18 55.09 15.72
CA LYS A 394 12.11 56.49 15.26
C LYS A 394 11.53 57.47 16.29
N CYS A 395 10.97 56.99 17.39
CA CYS A 395 10.45 57.83 18.48
C CYS A 395 11.46 58.03 19.63
N SER A 396 12.55 57.26 19.69
CA SER A 396 13.50 57.28 20.83
C SER A 396 14.61 58.33 20.75
N THR A 397 15.11 58.63 19.54
CA THR A 397 16.19 59.60 19.30
C THR A 397 15.91 60.36 18.00
N ASP A 398 16.00 61.70 18.04
CA ASP A 398 15.70 62.61 16.92
C ASP A 398 14.34 62.35 16.26
N SER A 399 13.31 62.21 17.10
CA SER A 399 11.93 62.02 16.65
C SER A 399 11.53 63.16 15.68
N PRO A 400 10.99 62.83 14.49
CA PRO A 400 10.48 63.82 13.55
C PRO A 400 9.15 64.45 13.99
N CYS A 401 8.52 63.91 15.04
CA CYS A 401 7.28 64.43 15.62
C CYS A 401 7.57 65.44 16.74
N TRP A 402 6.58 66.30 17.01
CA TRP A 402 6.64 67.26 18.12
C TRP A 402 6.94 66.56 19.46
N SER A 403 7.83 67.15 20.24
CA SER A 403 8.10 66.75 21.62
C SER A 403 8.46 67.96 22.48
N ASP A 404 8.07 67.92 23.76
CA ASP A 404 8.37 68.98 24.73
C ASP A 404 8.50 68.42 26.15
N LYS A 405 9.16 69.15 27.05
CA LYS A 405 9.43 68.73 28.43
C LYS A 405 8.72 69.65 29.43
N ILE A 406 7.62 69.18 29.99
CA ILE A 406 6.80 69.93 30.94
C ILE A 406 6.96 69.33 32.33
N GLY A 407 7.45 70.12 33.30
CA GLY A 407 7.60 69.67 34.69
C GLY A 407 8.56 68.49 34.88
N GLY A 408 9.51 68.29 33.97
CA GLY A 408 10.47 67.17 33.99
C GLY A 408 10.01 65.93 33.21
N VAL A 409 8.75 65.86 32.76
CA VAL A 409 8.19 64.78 31.94
C VAL A 409 8.27 65.17 30.47
N THR A 410 8.79 64.26 29.64
CA THR A 410 8.80 64.44 28.17
C THR A 410 7.48 63.97 27.59
N TYR A 411 6.81 64.83 26.83
CA TYR A 411 5.64 64.52 26.03
C TYR A 411 6.07 64.47 24.56
N SER A 412 5.56 63.51 23.81
CA SER A 412 5.84 63.37 22.37
C SER A 412 4.56 63.01 21.64
N ALA A 413 4.38 63.56 20.45
CA ALA A 413 3.34 63.16 19.51
C ALA A 413 3.77 61.91 18.69
N CYS A 414 4.97 61.37 18.90
CA CYS A 414 5.44 60.19 18.17
C CYS A 414 4.79 58.92 18.71
N VAL A 415 4.06 58.23 17.84
CA VAL A 415 3.51 56.89 18.11
C VAL A 415 4.36 55.88 17.35
N ASP A 416 5.00 54.97 18.09
CA ASP A 416 5.75 53.84 17.51
C ASP A 416 4.76 52.85 16.89
N LEU A 417 4.97 52.51 15.62
CA LEU A 417 4.10 51.59 14.87
C LEU A 417 4.69 50.19 14.75
N LEU A 418 5.68 49.82 15.57
CA LEU A 418 6.31 48.51 15.55
C LEU A 418 5.31 47.34 15.55
N ASP A 419 4.26 47.38 16.37
CA ASP A 419 3.27 46.29 16.41
C ASP A 419 2.45 46.20 15.11
N GLN A 420 2.12 47.34 14.50
CA GLN A 420 1.42 47.37 13.20
C GLN A 420 2.34 46.89 12.08
N TYR A 421 3.61 47.29 12.12
CA TYR A 421 4.64 46.82 11.19
C TYR A 421 4.81 45.30 11.29
N LYS A 422 4.93 44.76 12.50
CA LYS A 422 4.98 43.31 12.76
C LYS A 422 3.75 42.59 12.21
N ALA A 423 2.55 43.11 12.43
CA ALA A 423 1.31 42.52 11.91
C ALA A 423 1.28 42.49 10.37
N LEU A 424 1.75 43.56 9.71
CA LEU A 424 1.86 43.61 8.25
C LEU A 424 2.98 42.67 7.73
N ALA A 425 4.10 42.56 8.44
CA ALA A 425 5.22 41.70 8.08
C ALA A 425 4.82 40.22 8.09
N VAL A 426 4.05 39.79 9.11
CA VAL A 426 3.49 38.44 9.20
C VAL A 426 2.62 38.10 8.00
N GLU A 427 1.89 39.06 7.42
CA GLU A 427 1.08 38.83 6.21
C GLU A 427 1.88 39.03 4.89
N GLY A 428 3.19 39.29 4.97
CA GLY A 428 4.03 39.59 3.80
C GLY A 428 3.74 40.95 3.16
N GLN A 429 3.09 41.87 3.89
CA GLN A 429 2.65 43.18 3.41
C GLN A 429 3.58 44.33 3.82
N ALA A 430 4.47 44.12 4.79
CA ALA A 430 5.45 45.13 5.20
C ALA A 430 6.62 45.21 4.22
N ASP A 431 6.94 46.44 3.81
CA ASP A 431 8.03 46.79 2.91
C ASP A 431 8.85 47.98 3.46
N ALA A 432 9.84 48.45 2.69
CA ALA A 432 10.69 49.58 3.07
C ALA A 432 9.94 50.92 3.22
N ASN A 433 8.72 51.03 2.70
CA ASN A 433 7.89 52.23 2.78
C ASN A 433 6.86 52.18 3.92
N THR A 434 6.74 51.03 4.56
CA THR A 434 5.77 50.82 5.64
C THR A 434 6.20 51.68 6.85
N PRO A 435 5.33 52.58 7.33
CA PRO A 435 5.71 53.55 8.34
C PRO A 435 5.97 52.87 9.69
N LEU A 436 7.16 53.14 10.25
CA LEU A 436 7.54 52.70 11.61
C LEU A 436 7.05 53.66 12.71
N TYR A 437 6.51 54.82 12.33
CA TYR A 437 5.97 55.80 13.27
C TYR A 437 4.88 56.63 12.61
N LYS A 438 4.06 57.29 13.44
CA LYS A 438 3.20 58.41 13.02
C LYS A 438 3.25 59.53 14.05
N CYS A 439 2.98 60.76 13.61
CA CYS A 439 2.82 61.89 14.50
C CYS A 439 1.33 62.11 14.80
N GLU A 440 0.92 61.90 16.04
CA GLU A 440 -0.45 62.06 16.51
C GLU A 440 -0.44 62.81 17.85
N CYS A 441 -1.03 64.01 17.87
CA CYS A 441 -1.11 64.80 19.08
C CYS A 441 -2.11 64.17 20.07
N PRO A 442 -1.78 64.11 21.38
CA PRO A 442 -2.74 63.69 22.39
C PRO A 442 -4.00 64.56 22.38
N MET A 443 -5.17 63.98 22.68
CA MET A 443 -6.48 64.66 22.61
C MET A 443 -6.60 65.98 23.40
N CYS A 444 -5.65 66.28 24.30
CA CYS A 444 -5.62 67.52 25.09
C CYS A 444 -4.85 68.69 24.42
N PHE A 445 -4.32 68.51 23.20
CA PHE A 445 -3.44 69.47 22.49
C PHE A 445 -4.02 69.98 21.14
N ILE A 446 -5.35 69.96 20.95
CA ILE A 446 -6.03 70.46 19.73
C ILE A 446 -6.24 71.96 19.77
#